data_AF-A0A329MDW0-F1
#
_entry.id   AF-A0A329MDW0-F1
#
_cell.length_a   1.000
_cell.length_b   1.000
_cell.length_c   1.000
_cell.angle_alpha   90.00
_cell.angle_beta   90.00
_cell.angle_gamma   90.00
#
_symmetry.space_group_name_H-M   'P 1'
#
loop_
_entity.id
_entity.type
_entity.pdbx_description
1 polymer ?
#
loop_
_entity_poly.entity_id
_entity_poly.type
_entity_poly.pdbx_seq_one_letter_code
_entity_poly.pdbx_strand_id
1 'polypeptide(L)' 'MTDKDTTEQNETPAPTEPFNSAVDHYQKIMGMPSSKADLKTFPKFIKYFYYFVITFVIIAFLLMILIPIFK' A
#
# COMPACT_ATOMS: atom_id res chain seq x y z
N MET A 1 55.26 -18.80 -19.57
CA MET A 1 55.85 -19.11 -18.25
C MET A 1 56.05 -17.77 -17.57
N THR A 2 55.31 -17.35 -16.56
CA THR A 2 54.35 -18.02 -15.69
C THR A 2 53.51 -16.91 -15.05
N ASP A 3 52.29 -17.29 -14.67
CA ASP A 3 51.20 -16.57 -14.04
C ASP A 3 51.57 -15.53 -12.96
N LYS A 4 50.72 -14.52 -12.84
CA LYS A 4 50.10 -14.13 -11.55
C LYS A 4 48.85 -13.29 -11.78
N ASP A 5 47.72 -14.00 -11.74
CA ASP A 5 46.41 -13.53 -11.29
C ASP A 5 46.55 -12.66 -10.01
N THR A 6 45.93 -11.50 -10.01
CA THR A 6 45.40 -10.88 -8.79
C THR A 6 44.19 -10.05 -9.19
N THR A 7 43.07 -10.76 -9.28
CA THR A 7 41.73 -10.32 -8.86
C THR A 7 41.72 -9.07 -7.97
N GLU A 8 41.26 -7.95 -8.52
CA GLU A 8 40.59 -6.90 -7.74
C GLU A 8 39.14 -6.82 -8.21
N GLN A 9 38.30 -7.66 -7.60
CA GLN A 9 36.86 -7.46 -7.58
C GLN A 9 36.58 -6.18 -6.79
N ASN A 10 36.51 -5.05 -7.49
CA ASN A 10 35.83 -3.87 -6.95
C ASN A 10 34.34 -4.19 -6.93
N GLU A 11 33.85 -4.60 -5.77
CA GLU A 11 32.42 -4.65 -5.45
C GLU A 11 31.86 -3.22 -5.43
N THR A 12 31.66 -2.66 -6.62
CA THR A 12 30.71 -1.54 -6.77
C THR A 12 29.34 -2.19 -6.58
N PRO A 13 28.58 -1.87 -5.52
CA PRO A 13 27.24 -2.42 -5.39
C PRO A 13 26.49 -2.01 -6.66
N ALA A 14 26.07 -3.01 -7.45
CA ALA A 14 25.25 -2.78 -8.63
C ALA A 14 24.18 -1.77 -8.23
N PRO A 15 24.00 -0.66 -8.96
CA PRO A 15 23.10 0.40 -8.55
C PRO A 15 21.75 -0.26 -8.30
N THR A 16 21.40 -0.39 -7.02
CA THR A 16 20.17 -1.04 -6.62
C THR A 16 19.08 -0.18 -7.21
N GLU A 17 18.37 -0.70 -8.21
CA GLU A 17 17.33 0.07 -8.86
C GLU A 17 16.43 0.66 -7.77
N PRO A 18 16.21 1.98 -7.77
CA PRO A 18 15.41 2.59 -6.73
C PRO A 18 14.04 1.93 -6.75
N PHE A 19 13.45 1.68 -5.58
CA PHE A 19 12.12 1.07 -5.46
C PHE A 19 11.06 1.75 -6.35
N ASN A 20 11.22 3.06 -6.58
CA ASN A 20 10.41 3.85 -7.49
C ASN A 20 10.50 3.37 -8.96
N SER A 21 11.67 2.92 -9.43
CA SER A 21 11.85 2.33 -10.77
C SER A 21 10.99 1.08 -10.95
N ALA A 22 11.00 0.19 -9.94
CA ALA A 22 10.17 -1.01 -9.97
C ALA A 22 8.68 -0.64 -9.97
N VAL A 23 8.25 0.23 -9.05
CA VAL A 23 6.84 0.65 -8.96
C VAL A 23 6.38 1.35 -10.23
N ASP A 24 7.20 2.23 -10.82
CA ASP A 24 6.90 2.93 -12.07
C ASP A 24 6.82 1.96 -13.26
N HIS A 25 7.69 0.96 -13.31
CA HIS A 25 7.64 -0.10 -14.31
C HIS A 25 6.35 -0.91 -14.19
N TYR A 26 5.99 -1.34 -12.97
CA TYR A 26 4.74 -2.04 -12.70
C TYR A 26 3.52 -1.20 -13.07
N GLN A 27 3.50 0.09 -12.71
CA GLN A 27 2.42 1.01 -13.07
C GLN A 27 2.33 1.26 -14.57
N LYS A 28 3.47 1.34 -15.27
CA LYS A 28 3.51 1.53 -16.72
C LYS A 28 3.03 0.31 -17.50
N ILE A 29 3.31 -0.89 -17.01
CA ILE A 29 2.93 -2.14 -17.69
C ILE A 29 1.50 -2.57 -17.31
N MET A 30 1.18 -2.60 -16.01
CA MET A 30 -0.12 -3.07 -15.53
C MET A 30 -1.18 -1.97 -15.48
N GLY A 31 -0.76 -0.70 -15.54
CA GLY A 31 -1.64 0.44 -15.34
C GLY A 31 -1.98 0.67 -13.86
N MET A 32 -2.36 1.91 -13.55
CA MET A 32 -3.03 2.24 -12.29
C MET A 32 -4.52 1.87 -12.43
N PRO A 33 -5.08 1.03 -11.54
CA PRO A 33 -6.52 0.81 -11.54
C PRO A 33 -7.24 2.11 -11.13
N SER A 34 -7.86 2.78 -12.12
CA SER A 34 -8.69 3.98 -11.92
C SER A 34 -10.11 3.64 -11.42
N SER A 35 -10.46 2.35 -11.36
CA SER A 35 -11.80 1.93 -10.98
C SER A 35 -12.00 2.05 -9.47
N LYS A 36 -13.20 2.47 -9.06
CA LYS A 36 -13.59 2.49 -7.65
C LYS A 36 -13.50 1.08 -7.08
N ALA A 37 -13.11 0.97 -5.81
CA ALA A 37 -13.06 -0.31 -5.12
C ALA A 37 -14.44 -1.00 -5.18
N ASP A 38 -14.48 -2.21 -5.75
CA ASP A 38 -15.70 -3.00 -5.79
C ASP A 38 -15.92 -3.69 -4.45
N LEU A 39 -16.79 -3.10 -3.63
CA LEU A 39 -17.15 -3.66 -2.32
C LEU A 39 -17.84 -5.02 -2.44
N LYS A 40 -18.35 -5.41 -3.62
CA LYS A 40 -19.03 -6.69 -3.83
C LYS A 40 -18.06 -7.85 -3.94
N THR A 41 -16.82 -7.64 -4.35
CA THR A 41 -15.80 -8.70 -4.47
C THR A 41 -15.15 -9.05 -3.14
N PHE A 42 -15.37 -8.25 -2.09
CA PHE A 42 -14.75 -8.50 -0.80
C PHE A 42 -15.24 -9.79 -0.10
N PRO A 43 -14.34 -10.50 0.63
CA PRO A 43 -14.72 -11.60 1.51
C PRO A 43 -15.79 -11.20 2.53
N LYS A 44 -16.65 -12.14 2.92
CA LYS A 44 -17.76 -11.85 3.85
C LYS A 44 -17.28 -11.21 5.16
N PHE A 45 -16.16 -11.70 5.70
CA PHE A 45 -15.58 -11.18 6.94
C PHE A 45 -15.20 -9.69 6.84
N ILE A 46 -14.48 -9.30 5.78
CA ILE A 46 -14.03 -7.91 5.63
C ILE A 46 -15.20 -6.96 5.35
N LYS A 47 -16.26 -7.45 4.69
CA LYS A 47 -17.51 -6.69 4.52
C LYS A 47 -18.17 -6.36 5.86
N TYR A 48 -18.32 -7.35 6.74
CA TYR A 48 -18.91 -7.11 8.06
C TYR A 48 -18.04 -6.16 8.90
N PHE A 49 -16.72 -6.32 8.86
CA PHE A 49 -15.81 -5.41 9.53
C PHE A 49 -15.95 -3.97 9.02
N TYR A 50 -16.02 -3.78 7.69
CA TYR A 50 -16.26 -2.47 7.09
C TYR A 50 -17.57 -1.83 7.58
N TYR A 51 -18.68 -2.58 7.57
CA TYR A 51 -19.96 -2.08 8.06
C TYR A 51 -19.93 -1.75 9.56
N PHE A 52 -19.24 -2.55 10.37
CA PHE A 52 -19.06 -2.29 11.79
C PHE A 52 -18.31 -0.98 12.03
N VAL A 53 -17.17 -0.77 11.35
CA VAL A 53 -16.36 0.45 11.49
C VAL A 53 -17.15 1.68 11.04
N ILE A 54 -17.82 1.62 9.89
CA ILE A 54 -18.63 2.75 9.41
C ILE A 54 -19.75 3.08 10.39
N THR A 55 -20.46 2.08 10.88
CA THR A 55 -21.55 2.28 11.84
C THR A 55 -21.02 2.93 13.12
N PHE A 56 -19.90 2.45 13.64
CA PHE A 56 -19.26 3.01 14.82
C PHE A 56 -18.86 4.48 14.62
N VAL A 57 -18.25 4.81 13.47
CA VAL A 57 -17.87 6.19 13.15
C VAL A 57 -19.09 7.11 13.05
N ILE A 58 -20.18 6.67 12.42
CA ILE A 58 -21.42 7.44 12.33
C ILE A 58 -22.00 7.70 13.72
N ILE A 59 -22.06 6.67 14.58
CA ILE A 59 -22.57 6.82 15.96
C ILE A 59 -21.69 7.78 16.75
N ALA A 60 -20.37 7.64 16.67
CA ALA A 60 -19.43 8.53 17.36
C ALA A 60 -19.60 9.99 16.91
N PHE A 61 -19.77 10.21 15.61
CA PHE A 61 -19.99 11.53 15.04
C PHE A 61 -21.34 12.14 15.48
N LEU A 62 -22.41 11.34 15.50
CA LEU A 62 -23.71 11.77 16.02
C LEU A 62 -23.61 12.16 17.49
N LEU A 63 -22.97 11.33 18.32
CA LEU A 63 -22.77 11.63 19.74
C LEU A 63 -21.95 12.90 19.94
N MET A 64 -20.89 13.12 19.16
CA MET A 64 -20.09 14.34 19.21
C MET A 64 -20.94 15.61 19.01
N ILE A 65 -21.94 15.56 18.13
CA ILE A 65 -22.86 16.68 17.87
C ILE A 65 -23.96 16.76 18.93
N LEU A 66 -24.51 15.62 19.36
CA LEU A 66 -25.63 15.57 20.30
C LEU A 66 -25.22 15.96 21.72
N ILE A 67 -24.07 15.49 22.21
CA ILE A 67 -23.58 15.77 23.57
C ILE A 67 -23.56 17.26 23.93
N PRO A 68 -23.04 18.19 23.10
CA PRO A 68 -23.06 19.61 23.42
C PRO A 68 -24.45 20.26 23.32
N ILE A 69 -25.42 19.65 22.63
CA ILE A 69 -26.80 20.18 22.50
C ILE A 69 -27.63 19.86 23.76
N PHE A 70 -27.38 18.71 24.39
CA PHE A 70 -28.06 18.29 25.63
C PHE A 70 -27.31 18.66 26.91
N LYS A 71 -26.18 19.37 26.77
CA LYS A 71 -25.38 19.87 27.88
C LYS A 71 -25.74 21.31 28.22
#